data_AF-A0A969D5P2-F1
#
_entry.id   AF-A0A969D5P2-F1
#
_cell.length_a   1.000
_cell.length_b   1.000
_cell.length_c   1.000
_cell.angle_alpha   90.00
_cell.angle_beta   90.00
_cell.angle_gamma   90.00
#
_symmetry.space_group_name_H-M   'P 1'
#
loop_
_entity.id
_entity.type
_entity.pdbx_description
1 polymer ?
#
loop_
_entity_poly.entity_id
_entity_poly.type
_entity_poly.pdbx_seq_one_letter_code
_entity_poly.pdbx_strand_id
1 'polypeptide(L)'
;MIQLLRRTKKKETLPAKAEDIKHIPIRKESSVIAVLSGLALALAVSALCNLVLIANNRSLAVKKTVYVQQPDGYTGIAQEFDQNHREAEVIKKTATTWMQLSFEWDSQVPGADYADKGIKVGKQTVPTKTYLASFLMEPGFREEFLTLLGKDILPQTVFSGNHQSIVRFYSVSEPRQVAAAKWEVDIVATRVDRSANGEIAEIPLNRTITLKAIPPIEPSLGEEEPLAWRRKVYSLSMNGLMITEVTPLTIKP
;
A
#
# COMPACT_ATOMS: atom_id res chain seq x y z
N MET A 1 64.39 122.82 19.53
CA MET A 1 64.62 122.72 20.98
C MET A 1 64.23 121.32 21.41
N ILE A 2 65.22 120.57 21.91
CA ILE A 2 65.19 119.15 22.21
C ILE A 2 64.40 118.91 23.49
N GLN A 3 63.49 117.93 23.50
CA GLN A 3 63.21 117.15 24.72
C GLN A 3 62.78 115.72 24.38
N LEU A 4 63.72 114.82 24.63
CA LEU A 4 63.55 113.39 24.84
C LEU A 4 62.39 113.10 25.80
N LEU A 5 61.63 112.02 25.55
CA LEU A 5 61.08 111.16 26.61
C LEU A 5 60.60 109.79 26.08
N ARG A 6 61.33 108.76 26.52
CA ARG A 6 60.92 107.40 26.92
C ARG A 6 60.22 106.45 25.94
N ARG A 7 61.05 105.49 25.49
CA ARG A 7 60.76 104.07 25.20
C ARG A 7 59.74 103.42 26.14
N THR A 8 58.78 102.70 25.54
CA THR A 8 58.22 101.46 26.08
C THR A 8 58.20 100.39 24.98
N LYS A 9 58.96 99.31 25.20
CA LYS A 9 59.01 98.09 24.37
C LYS A 9 57.63 97.43 24.39
N LYS A 10 56.92 97.38 23.25
CA LYS A 10 55.77 96.49 23.07
C LYS A 10 56.29 95.17 22.48
N LYS A 11 56.11 94.10 23.25
CA LYS A 11 56.54 92.72 22.99
C LYS A 11 55.71 92.18 21.82
N GLU A 12 56.37 91.76 20.75
CA GLU A 12 55.77 90.92 19.71
C GLU A 12 55.44 89.55 20.30
N THR A 13 54.19 89.13 20.17
CA THR A 13 53.74 87.77 20.46
C THR A 13 52.91 87.29 19.28
N LEU A 14 53.45 86.32 18.52
CA LEU A 14 52.75 85.55 17.50
C LEU A 14 51.49 84.89 18.09
N PRO A 15 50.30 85.03 17.49
CA PRO A 15 49.22 84.10 17.74
C PRO A 15 49.39 82.87 16.83
N ALA A 16 50.06 81.85 17.35
CA ALA A 16 49.88 80.49 16.89
C ALA A 16 48.74 79.86 17.71
N LYS A 17 47.55 79.74 17.13
CA LYS A 17 46.65 78.61 17.44
C LYS A 17 45.61 78.43 16.34
N ALA A 18 45.74 77.31 15.66
CA ALA A 18 44.82 76.77 14.68
C ALA A 18 43.41 76.61 15.26
N GLU A 19 42.43 76.66 14.36
CA GLU A 19 41.02 76.36 14.61
C GLU A 19 40.84 75.12 15.48
N ASP A 20 40.05 75.27 16.53
CA ASP A 20 39.55 74.18 17.35
C ASP A 20 38.49 73.41 16.55
N ILE A 21 38.93 72.42 15.77
CA ILE A 21 38.04 71.43 15.15
C ILE A 21 37.41 70.64 16.30
N LYS A 22 36.17 70.97 16.66
CA LYS A 22 35.35 70.15 17.56
C LYS A 22 35.29 68.73 17.00
N HIS A 23 36.05 67.82 17.60
CA HIS A 23 35.86 66.39 17.40
C HIS A 23 34.44 66.01 17.86
N ILE A 24 33.58 65.66 16.90
CA ILE A 24 32.29 65.06 17.18
C ILE A 24 32.58 63.70 17.86
N PRO A 25 32.07 63.44 19.09
CA PRO A 25 32.39 62.21 19.79
C PRO A 25 31.76 61.02 19.06
N ILE A 26 32.61 60.13 18.54
CA ILE A 26 32.29 58.83 17.92
C ILE A 26 31.79 57.85 19.01
N ARG A 27 30.70 58.18 19.69
CA ARG A 27 30.17 57.38 20.81
C ARG A 27 28.81 56.74 20.51
N LYS A 28 28.10 57.18 19.46
CA LYS A 28 26.80 56.63 19.05
C LYS A 28 26.91 55.50 18.02
N GLU A 29 27.93 55.49 17.17
CA GLU A 29 28.12 54.47 16.13
C GLU A 29 28.54 53.11 16.71
N SER A 30 29.30 53.10 17.82
CA SER A 30 29.72 51.88 18.51
C SER A 30 28.54 51.10 19.11
N SER A 31 27.45 51.77 19.47
CA SER A 31 26.27 51.12 20.03
C SER A 31 25.48 50.36 18.96
N VAL A 32 25.38 50.90 17.74
CA VAL A 32 24.67 50.25 16.62
C VAL A 32 25.46 49.02 16.15
N ILE A 33 26.79 49.15 16.04
CA ILE A 33 27.67 48.05 15.67
C ILE A 33 27.59 46.93 16.72
N ALA A 34 27.60 47.26 18.02
CA ALA A 34 27.47 46.27 19.09
C ALA A 34 26.13 45.51 19.03
N VAL A 35 25.02 46.20 18.76
CA VAL A 35 23.69 45.58 18.61
C VAL A 35 23.63 44.67 17.39
N LEU A 36 24.16 45.10 16.24
CA LEU A 36 24.18 44.30 15.01
C LEU A 36 25.07 43.05 15.15
N SER A 37 26.24 43.18 15.78
CA SER A 37 27.11 42.04 16.08
C SER A 37 26.44 41.04 17.05
N GLY A 38 25.74 41.54 18.07
CA GLY A 38 24.96 40.70 18.98
C GLY A 38 23.82 39.96 18.27
N LEU A 39 23.10 40.63 17.37
CA LEU A 39 22.03 40.03 16.58
C LEU A 39 22.56 38.98 15.60
N ALA A 40 23.68 39.25 14.94
CA ALA A 40 24.34 38.30 14.04
C ALA A 40 24.81 37.04 14.79
N LEU A 41 25.36 37.21 16.01
CA LEU A 41 25.74 36.09 16.86
C LEU A 41 24.52 35.28 17.29
N ALA A 42 23.43 35.93 17.69
CA ALA A 42 22.18 35.25 18.07
C ALA A 42 21.58 34.46 16.90
N LEU A 43 21.59 35.03 15.69
CA LEU A 43 21.18 34.34 14.46
C LEU A 43 22.06 33.14 14.14
N ALA A 44 23.39 33.28 14.26
CA ALA A 44 24.32 32.19 14.03
C ALA A 44 24.11 31.04 15.03
N VAL A 45 23.91 31.36 16.31
CA VAL A 45 23.59 30.37 17.35
C VAL A 45 22.25 29.70 17.07
N SER A 46 21.22 30.47 16.68
CA SER A 46 19.91 29.92 16.32
C SER A 46 19.97 28.99 15.10
N ALA A 47 20.73 29.35 14.06
CA ALA A 47 20.96 28.50 12.90
C ALA A 47 21.67 27.19 13.27
N LEU A 48 22.69 27.25 14.14
CA LEU A 48 23.37 26.08 14.66
C LEU A 48 22.43 25.16 15.45
N CYS A 49 21.60 25.74 16.33
CA CYS A 49 20.57 25.00 17.05
C CYS A 49 19.59 24.31 16.09
N ASN A 50 19.13 25.00 15.04
CA ASN A 50 18.24 24.41 14.03
C ASN A 50 18.90 23.25 13.27
N LEU A 51 20.19 23.35 12.94
CA LEU A 51 20.93 22.25 12.31
C LEU A 51 21.03 21.02 13.23
N VAL A 52 21.26 21.22 14.53
CA VAL A 52 21.23 20.14 15.53
C VAL A 52 19.85 19.52 15.64
N LEU A 53 18.79 20.33 15.63
CA LEU A 53 17.40 19.82 15.62
C LEU A 53 17.10 19.01 14.35
N ILE A 54 17.56 19.47 13.17
CA ILE A 54 17.39 18.73 11.91
C ILE A 54 18.14 17.40 11.96
N ALA A 55 19.38 17.38 12.47
CA ALA A 55 20.16 16.15 12.60
C ALA A 55 19.51 15.15 13.57
N ASN A 56 19.04 15.63 14.72
CA ASN A 56 18.33 14.81 15.70
C ASN A 56 16.99 14.30 15.16
N ASN A 57 16.22 15.16 14.47
CA ASN A 57 14.95 14.77 13.86
C ASN A 57 15.16 13.73 12.75
N ARG A 58 16.22 13.86 11.94
CA ARG A 58 16.62 12.85 10.96
C ARG A 58 16.99 11.52 11.63
N SER A 59 17.73 11.56 12.74
CA SER A 59 18.05 10.34 13.50
C SER A 59 16.81 9.65 14.08
N LEU A 60 15.79 10.42 14.47
CA LEU A 60 14.50 9.89 14.96
C LEU A 60 13.60 9.39 13.84
N ALA A 61 13.65 10.01 12.66
CA ALA A 61 12.88 9.61 11.49
C ALA A 61 13.43 8.34 10.81
N VAL A 62 14.74 8.08 10.91
CA VAL A 62 15.39 6.94 10.25
C VAL A 62 15.23 5.62 11.01
N LYS A 63 14.77 5.63 12.27
CA LYS A 63 14.58 4.40 13.05
C LYS A 63 13.30 4.42 13.89
N LYS A 64 12.22 3.88 13.32
CA LYS A 64 11.19 3.20 14.10
C LYS A 64 10.92 1.85 13.46
N THR A 65 11.65 0.84 13.94
CA THR A 65 11.20 -0.54 13.82
C THR A 65 9.84 -0.61 14.53
N VAL A 66 8.76 -0.78 13.77
CA VAL A 66 7.44 -1.00 14.36
C VAL A 66 7.40 -2.44 14.83
N TYR A 67 7.07 -2.65 16.10
CA TYR A 67 6.85 -3.98 16.64
C TYR A 67 5.36 -4.25 16.65
N VAL A 68 4.96 -5.43 16.17
CA VAL A 68 3.57 -5.88 16.23
C VAL A 68 3.52 -7.07 17.17
N GLN A 69 2.69 -6.95 18.20
CA GLN A 69 2.38 -8.05 19.09
C GLN A 69 1.25 -8.88 18.47
N GLN A 70 1.50 -10.16 18.31
CA GLN A 70 0.52 -11.13 17.83
C GLN A 70 -0.40 -11.58 18.98
N PRO A 71 -1.58 -12.16 18.68
CA PRO A 71 -2.52 -12.62 19.71
C PRO A 71 -1.93 -13.68 20.68
N ASP A 72 -0.88 -14.39 20.27
CA ASP A 72 -0.15 -15.36 21.07
C ASP A 72 0.89 -14.73 22.02
N GLY A 73 1.01 -13.40 22.02
CA GLY A 73 1.97 -12.64 22.81
C GLY A 73 3.35 -12.49 22.17
N TYR A 74 3.61 -13.14 21.03
CA TYR A 74 4.87 -13.00 20.31
C TYR A 74 4.99 -11.59 19.72
N THR A 75 6.17 -10.98 19.83
CA THR A 75 6.44 -9.66 19.29
C THR A 75 7.38 -9.78 18.10
N GLY A 76 6.87 -9.48 16.91
CA GLY A 76 7.64 -9.47 15.67
C GLY A 76 8.05 -8.06 15.26
N ILE A 77 9.13 -7.95 14.50
CA ILE A 77 9.44 -6.74 13.74
C ILE A 77 8.51 -6.69 12.53
N ALA A 78 7.71 -5.64 12.42
CA ALA A 78 6.87 -5.40 11.25
C ALA A 78 7.67 -4.67 10.16
N GLN A 79 7.58 -5.20 8.94
CA GLN A 79 7.95 -4.45 7.76
C GLN A 79 6.77 -3.55 7.40
N GLU A 80 7.03 -2.25 7.26
CA GLU A 80 6.01 -1.30 6.86
C GLU A 80 5.75 -1.44 5.37
N PHE A 81 4.48 -1.67 5.03
CA PHE A 81 3.99 -1.69 3.66
C PHE A 81 2.79 -0.76 3.55
N ASP A 82 2.52 -0.28 2.34
CA ASP A 82 1.26 0.40 2.06
C ASP A 82 0.07 -0.54 2.31
N GLN A 83 -1.08 0.00 2.71
CA GLN A 83 -2.30 -0.77 3.00
C GLN A 83 -2.72 -1.67 1.83
N ASN A 84 -2.42 -1.23 0.62
CA ASN A 84 -2.76 -1.96 -0.60
C ASN A 84 -1.68 -2.95 -1.03
N HIS A 85 -0.52 -3.01 -0.38
CA HIS A 85 0.52 -3.96 -0.73
C HIS A 85 0.04 -5.41 -0.53
N ARG A 86 0.37 -6.28 -1.48
CA ARG A 86 0.09 -7.72 -1.39
C ARG A 86 1.31 -8.50 -1.83
N GLU A 87 1.70 -9.46 -1.00
CA GLU A 87 2.78 -10.38 -1.30
C GLU A 87 2.45 -11.26 -2.50
N ALA A 88 3.47 -11.60 -3.29
CA ALA A 88 3.30 -12.35 -4.53
C ALA A 88 2.60 -13.70 -4.28
N GLU A 89 2.93 -14.37 -3.18
CA GLU A 89 2.31 -15.64 -2.79
C GLU A 89 0.81 -15.50 -2.51
N VAL A 90 0.39 -14.42 -1.85
CA VAL A 90 -1.03 -14.17 -1.53
C VAL A 90 -1.83 -13.96 -2.82
N ILE A 91 -1.26 -13.22 -3.78
CA ILE A 91 -1.88 -12.98 -5.08
C ILE A 91 -2.02 -14.30 -5.86
N LYS A 92 -0.93 -15.07 -5.99
CA LYS A 92 -0.93 -16.37 -6.66
C LYS A 92 -1.94 -17.34 -6.04
N LYS A 93 -1.94 -17.47 -4.72
CA LYS A 93 -2.85 -18.34 -3.97
C LYS A 93 -4.31 -17.93 -4.16
N THR A 94 -4.60 -16.63 -4.20
CA THR A 94 -5.97 -16.14 -4.42
C THR A 94 -6.47 -16.52 -5.80
N ALA A 95 -5.64 -16.31 -6.82
CA ALA A 95 -5.97 -16.64 -8.20
C ALA A 95 -6.19 -18.16 -8.41
N THR A 96 -5.31 -18.99 -7.86
CA THR A 96 -5.46 -20.46 -7.94
C THR A 96 -6.64 -20.96 -7.13
N THR A 97 -6.86 -20.45 -5.91
CA THR A 97 -8.03 -20.79 -5.08
C THR A 97 -9.33 -20.46 -5.81
N TRP A 98 -9.41 -19.30 -6.45
CA TRP A 98 -10.58 -18.95 -7.27
C TRP A 98 -10.80 -19.94 -8.42
N MET A 99 -9.75 -20.32 -9.15
CA MET A 99 -9.87 -21.30 -10.24
C MET A 99 -10.33 -22.67 -9.72
N GLN A 100 -9.79 -23.13 -8.60
CA GLN A 100 -10.19 -24.41 -8.00
C GLN A 100 -11.66 -24.39 -7.58
N LEU A 101 -12.07 -23.39 -6.80
CA LEU A 101 -13.46 -23.28 -6.35
C LEU A 101 -14.45 -23.09 -7.51
N SER A 102 -14.01 -22.46 -8.60
CA SER A 102 -14.83 -22.21 -9.78
C SER A 102 -14.99 -23.44 -10.68
N PHE A 103 -13.94 -24.23 -10.86
CA PHE A 103 -13.86 -25.25 -11.91
C PHE A 103 -13.57 -26.68 -11.45
N GLU A 104 -13.22 -26.89 -10.17
CA GLU A 104 -13.27 -28.22 -9.56
C GLU A 104 -14.68 -28.46 -9.10
N TRP A 105 -15.33 -29.50 -9.59
CA TRP A 105 -16.73 -29.82 -9.33
C TRP A 105 -16.86 -31.22 -8.76
N ASP A 106 -17.75 -31.35 -7.79
CA ASP A 106 -18.14 -32.61 -7.20
C ASP A 106 -19.59 -32.45 -6.70
N SER A 107 -20.16 -33.55 -6.22
CA SER A 107 -21.53 -33.60 -5.72
C SER A 107 -21.64 -33.33 -4.22
N GLN A 108 -20.61 -32.78 -3.56
CA GLN A 108 -20.57 -32.61 -2.11
C GLN A 108 -20.43 -31.13 -1.73
N VAL A 109 -21.03 -30.76 -0.59
CA VAL A 109 -20.81 -29.43 -0.04
C VAL A 109 -19.39 -29.36 0.54
N PRO A 110 -18.61 -28.29 0.27
CA PRO A 110 -17.26 -28.18 0.81
C PRO A 110 -17.20 -28.34 2.33
N GLY A 111 -16.45 -29.34 2.80
CA GLY A 111 -16.27 -29.62 4.23
C GLY A 111 -17.45 -30.33 4.88
N ALA A 112 -18.35 -30.94 4.11
CA ALA A 112 -19.47 -31.72 4.63
C ALA A 112 -19.70 -33.01 3.84
N ASP A 113 -20.28 -34.01 4.50
CA ASP A 113 -20.50 -35.35 3.93
C ASP A 113 -21.85 -35.49 3.19
N TYR A 114 -22.62 -34.41 3.07
CA TYR A 114 -23.92 -34.41 2.39
C TYR A 114 -23.84 -33.84 0.98
N ALA A 115 -24.79 -34.28 0.14
CA ALA A 115 -24.85 -33.90 -1.26
C ALA A 115 -25.12 -32.40 -1.46
N ASP A 116 -24.41 -31.79 -2.42
CA ASP A 116 -24.61 -30.40 -2.82
C ASP A 116 -25.87 -30.28 -3.69
N LYS A 117 -26.89 -29.57 -3.18
CA LYS A 117 -28.10 -29.27 -3.94
C LYS A 117 -27.91 -28.08 -4.90
N GLY A 118 -26.76 -27.42 -4.81
CA GLY A 118 -26.45 -26.21 -5.53
C GLY A 118 -27.21 -24.98 -5.03
N ILE A 119 -26.83 -23.84 -5.59
CA ILE A 119 -27.41 -22.53 -5.32
C ILE A 119 -28.00 -22.00 -6.62
N LYS A 120 -29.26 -21.56 -6.56
CA LYS A 120 -29.97 -21.02 -7.72
C LYS A 120 -29.54 -19.58 -7.98
N VAL A 121 -29.07 -19.31 -9.19
CA VAL A 121 -28.65 -17.99 -9.67
C VAL A 121 -29.42 -17.72 -10.97
N GLY A 122 -30.45 -16.88 -10.88
CA GLY A 122 -31.41 -16.69 -11.97
C GLY A 122 -32.10 -18.00 -12.37
N LYS A 123 -31.85 -18.47 -13.59
CA LYS A 123 -32.39 -19.73 -14.13
C LYS A 123 -31.43 -20.92 -13.96
N GLN A 124 -30.18 -20.66 -13.57
CA GLN A 124 -29.15 -21.69 -13.46
C GLN A 124 -28.97 -22.14 -12.01
N THR A 125 -28.47 -23.35 -11.82
CA THR A 125 -28.02 -23.85 -10.52
C THR A 125 -26.51 -24.09 -10.60
N VAL A 126 -25.78 -23.56 -9.62
CA VAL A 126 -24.32 -23.70 -9.53
C VAL A 126 -23.92 -24.41 -8.23
N PRO A 127 -22.81 -25.16 -8.19
CA PRO A 127 -22.30 -25.73 -6.96
C PRO A 127 -22.03 -24.67 -5.90
N THR A 128 -22.17 -25.07 -4.64
CA THR A 128 -21.94 -24.20 -3.48
C THR A 128 -20.51 -23.64 -3.49
N LYS A 129 -19.50 -24.44 -3.83
CA LYS A 129 -18.11 -23.95 -3.99
C LYS A 129 -17.95 -22.89 -5.07
N THR A 130 -18.60 -23.10 -6.21
CA THR A 130 -18.56 -22.15 -7.32
C THR A 130 -19.24 -20.84 -6.96
N TYR A 131 -20.37 -20.91 -6.24
CA TYR A 131 -21.01 -19.73 -5.68
C TYR A 131 -20.11 -19.01 -4.67
N LEU A 132 -19.38 -19.74 -3.83
CA LEU A 132 -18.41 -19.15 -2.89
C LEU A 132 -17.22 -18.50 -3.61
N ALA A 133 -16.71 -19.12 -4.68
CA ALA A 133 -15.63 -18.55 -5.52
C ALA A 133 -16.00 -17.16 -6.04
N SER A 134 -17.26 -16.97 -6.38
CA SER A 134 -17.76 -15.72 -6.95
C SER A 134 -17.67 -14.53 -5.99
N PHE A 135 -17.52 -14.75 -4.66
CA PHE A 135 -17.25 -13.67 -3.70
C PHE A 135 -15.82 -13.12 -3.79
N LEU A 136 -14.90 -13.80 -4.46
CA LEU A 136 -13.58 -13.25 -4.80
C LEU A 136 -13.64 -12.27 -5.97
N MET A 137 -14.80 -12.12 -6.63
CA MET A 137 -14.97 -11.31 -7.82
C MET A 137 -15.71 -10.00 -7.49
N GLU A 138 -15.51 -8.99 -8.32
CA GLU A 138 -16.24 -7.72 -8.21
C GLU A 138 -17.76 -7.94 -8.35
N PRO A 139 -18.62 -7.25 -7.56
CA PRO A 139 -20.05 -7.57 -7.51
C PRO A 139 -20.77 -7.59 -8.86
N GLY A 140 -20.45 -6.67 -9.78
CA GLY A 140 -21.05 -6.67 -11.12
C GLY A 140 -20.60 -7.84 -11.98
N PHE A 141 -19.33 -8.23 -11.87
CA PHE A 141 -18.75 -9.35 -12.62
C PHE A 141 -19.24 -10.71 -12.12
N ARG A 142 -19.60 -10.78 -10.83
CA ARG A 142 -20.06 -11.99 -10.15
C ARG A 142 -21.29 -12.64 -10.79
N GLU A 143 -22.36 -11.88 -10.99
CA GLU A 143 -23.62 -12.43 -11.49
C GLU A 143 -23.50 -12.93 -12.92
N GLU A 144 -22.76 -12.18 -13.74
CA GLU A 144 -22.50 -12.50 -15.14
C GLU A 144 -21.64 -13.77 -15.26
N PHE A 145 -20.59 -13.88 -14.44
CA PHE A 145 -19.77 -15.08 -14.32
C PHE A 145 -20.59 -16.31 -13.95
N LEU A 146 -21.39 -16.23 -12.89
CA LEU A 146 -22.21 -17.36 -12.43
C LEU A 146 -23.25 -17.78 -13.47
N THR A 147 -23.83 -16.81 -14.19
CA THR A 147 -24.80 -17.06 -15.25
C THR A 147 -24.14 -17.75 -16.45
N LEU A 148 -23.01 -17.24 -16.93
CA LEU A 148 -22.26 -17.82 -18.06
C LEU A 148 -21.77 -19.22 -17.72
N LEU A 149 -21.17 -19.38 -16.54
CA LEU A 149 -20.66 -20.66 -16.09
C LEU A 149 -21.77 -21.69 -15.95
N GLY A 150 -22.87 -21.33 -15.27
CA GLY A 150 -24.01 -22.24 -15.06
C GLY A 150 -24.72 -22.65 -16.35
N LYS A 151 -24.76 -21.76 -17.34
CA LYS A 151 -25.45 -21.99 -18.62
C LYS A 151 -24.60 -22.77 -19.63
N ASP A 152 -23.35 -22.36 -19.81
CA ASP A 152 -22.56 -22.75 -20.99
C ASP A 152 -21.41 -23.71 -20.64
N ILE A 153 -21.01 -23.80 -19.37
CA ILE A 153 -19.79 -24.50 -18.96
C ILE A 153 -20.07 -25.64 -17.96
N LEU A 154 -21.03 -25.47 -17.05
CA LEU A 154 -21.29 -26.36 -15.92
C LEU A 154 -22.34 -27.45 -16.26
N PRO A 155 -21.94 -28.74 -16.29
CA PRO A 155 -22.87 -29.83 -16.53
C PRO A 155 -23.78 -30.06 -15.33
N GLN A 156 -25.09 -30.15 -15.54
CA GLN A 156 -26.05 -30.38 -14.46
C GLN A 156 -25.90 -31.78 -13.80
N THR A 157 -25.21 -32.71 -14.47
CA THR A 157 -24.83 -34.03 -13.96
C THR A 157 -23.82 -33.99 -12.81
N VAL A 158 -23.24 -32.81 -12.51
CA VAL A 158 -22.40 -32.61 -11.31
C VAL A 158 -23.17 -32.92 -10.03
N PHE A 159 -24.43 -32.46 -9.93
CA PHE A 159 -25.24 -32.63 -8.72
C PHE A 159 -25.65 -34.09 -8.48
N SER A 160 -25.63 -34.94 -9.51
CA SER A 160 -25.90 -36.37 -9.38
C SER A 160 -24.64 -37.20 -9.11
N GLY A 161 -23.46 -36.57 -9.03
CA GLY A 161 -22.16 -37.25 -8.88
C GLY A 161 -21.66 -37.94 -10.15
N ASN A 162 -22.38 -37.83 -11.26
CA ASN A 162 -21.97 -38.44 -12.54
C ASN A 162 -20.94 -37.61 -13.30
N HIS A 163 -20.70 -36.38 -12.84
CA HIS A 163 -19.67 -35.49 -13.37
C HIS A 163 -18.89 -34.88 -12.22
N GLN A 164 -17.57 -35.04 -12.27
CA GLN A 164 -16.63 -34.44 -11.35
C GLN A 164 -15.53 -33.77 -12.16
N SER A 165 -14.84 -32.81 -11.58
CA SER A 165 -13.68 -32.19 -12.24
C SER A 165 -12.60 -31.81 -11.24
N ILE A 166 -11.36 -31.85 -11.72
CA ILE A 166 -10.18 -31.36 -11.01
C ILE A 166 -9.42 -30.37 -11.90
N VAL A 167 -8.79 -29.36 -11.31
CA VAL A 167 -7.96 -28.39 -12.02
C VAL A 167 -6.50 -28.74 -11.79
N ARG A 168 -5.78 -29.04 -12.88
CA ARG A 168 -4.34 -29.27 -12.86
C ARG A 168 -3.62 -28.00 -13.31
N PHE A 169 -2.87 -27.38 -12.40
CA PHE A 169 -2.02 -26.23 -12.73
C PHE A 169 -0.68 -26.70 -13.27
N TYR A 170 -0.25 -26.12 -14.40
CA TYR A 170 1.08 -26.36 -14.98
C TYR A 170 2.03 -25.20 -14.70
N SER A 171 1.50 -23.97 -14.72
CA SER A 171 2.26 -22.77 -14.42
C SER A 171 1.37 -21.67 -13.87
N VAL A 172 1.92 -20.90 -12.93
CA VAL A 172 1.34 -19.68 -12.38
C VAL A 172 2.46 -18.64 -12.43
N SER A 173 2.29 -17.59 -13.21
CA SER A 173 3.31 -16.55 -13.36
C SER A 173 3.55 -15.80 -12.05
N GLU A 174 4.69 -15.14 -11.95
CA GLU A 174 4.82 -14.08 -10.94
C GLU A 174 3.82 -12.95 -11.23
N PRO A 175 3.21 -12.34 -10.20
CA PRO A 175 2.28 -11.25 -10.38
C PRO A 175 2.94 -10.04 -11.04
N ARG A 176 2.38 -9.59 -12.16
CA ARG A 176 2.83 -8.38 -12.87
C ARG A 176 1.98 -7.21 -12.40
N GLN A 177 2.58 -6.22 -11.75
CA GLN A 177 1.86 -5.02 -11.34
C GLN A 177 1.55 -4.16 -12.57
N VAL A 178 0.26 -3.94 -12.85
CA VAL A 178 -0.21 -3.18 -14.02
C VAL A 178 -0.72 -1.79 -13.65
N ALA A 179 -1.09 -1.57 -12.39
CA ALA A 179 -1.39 -0.26 -11.83
C ALA A 179 -1.15 -0.24 -10.31
N ALA A 180 -1.35 0.93 -9.68
CA ALA A 180 -1.36 1.02 -8.22
C ALA A 180 -2.38 0.02 -7.65
N ALA A 181 -1.95 -0.83 -6.72
CA ALA A 181 -2.79 -1.84 -6.08
C ALA A 181 -3.46 -2.84 -7.05
N LYS A 182 -2.90 -3.06 -8.25
CA LYS A 182 -3.50 -3.93 -9.27
C LYS A 182 -2.45 -4.80 -9.96
N TRP A 183 -2.72 -6.10 -10.06
CA TRP A 183 -1.81 -7.10 -10.61
C TRP A 183 -2.51 -8.02 -11.60
N GLU A 184 -1.73 -8.53 -12.54
CA GLU A 184 -2.09 -9.63 -13.43
C GLU A 184 -1.30 -10.88 -13.07
N VAL A 185 -1.98 -12.03 -13.11
CA VAL A 185 -1.36 -13.35 -12.98
C VAL A 185 -1.80 -14.19 -14.17
N ASP A 186 -0.82 -14.72 -14.89
CA ASP A 186 -1.05 -15.64 -16.00
C ASP A 186 -1.03 -17.07 -15.46
N ILE A 187 -2.08 -17.83 -15.72
CA ILE A 187 -2.24 -19.21 -15.27
C ILE A 187 -2.42 -20.13 -16.47
N VAL A 188 -1.59 -21.17 -16.51
CA VAL A 188 -1.69 -22.29 -17.45
C VAL A 188 -2.20 -23.50 -16.67
N ALA A 189 -3.41 -23.94 -16.98
CA ALA A 189 -4.07 -25.03 -16.28
C ALA A 189 -4.96 -25.83 -17.22
N THR A 190 -5.30 -27.05 -16.84
CA THR A 190 -6.28 -27.90 -17.51
C THR A 190 -7.32 -28.38 -16.51
N ARG A 191 -8.60 -28.34 -16.90
CA ARG A 191 -9.68 -29.01 -16.18
C ARG A 191 -9.83 -30.42 -16.72
N VAL A 192 -9.73 -31.42 -15.85
CA VAL A 192 -9.98 -32.81 -16.19
C VAL A 192 -11.35 -33.19 -15.66
N ASP A 193 -12.25 -33.51 -16.56
CA ASP A 193 -13.63 -33.91 -16.27
C ASP A 193 -13.71 -35.43 -16.21
N ARG A 194 -14.37 -35.97 -15.19
CA ARG A 194 -14.47 -37.40 -14.92
C ARG A 194 -15.91 -37.80 -14.58
N SER A 195 -16.28 -39.01 -15.00
CA SER A 195 -17.50 -39.70 -14.58
C SER A 195 -17.15 -40.95 -13.75
N ALA A 196 -18.17 -41.63 -13.24
CA ALA A 196 -18.02 -42.96 -12.63
C ALA A 196 -17.35 -43.99 -13.58
N ASN A 197 -17.50 -43.80 -14.90
CA ASN A 197 -17.02 -44.75 -15.91
C ASN A 197 -15.63 -44.40 -16.49
N GLY A 198 -15.01 -43.31 -16.04
CA GLY A 198 -13.71 -42.86 -16.53
C GLY A 198 -13.66 -41.37 -16.86
N GLU A 199 -12.54 -40.95 -17.42
CA GLU A 199 -12.31 -39.57 -17.88
C GLU A 199 -13.25 -39.22 -19.04
N ILE A 200 -13.81 -38.02 -19.00
CA ILE A 200 -14.75 -37.49 -20.00
C ILE A 200 -13.99 -36.58 -20.97
N ALA A 201 -13.23 -35.62 -20.45
CA ALA A 201 -12.57 -34.60 -21.24
C ALA A 201 -11.42 -33.93 -20.47
N GLU A 202 -10.43 -33.44 -21.21
CA GLU A 202 -9.44 -32.48 -20.72
C GLU A 202 -9.64 -31.13 -21.44
N ILE A 203 -9.88 -30.06 -20.68
CA ILE A 203 -10.22 -28.74 -21.20
C ILE A 203 -9.18 -27.72 -20.73
N PRO A 204 -8.42 -27.08 -21.66
CA PRO A 204 -7.47 -26.04 -21.29
C PRO A 204 -8.15 -24.81 -20.66
N LEU A 205 -7.63 -24.38 -19.51
CA LEU A 205 -8.06 -23.22 -18.74
C LEU A 205 -6.96 -22.16 -18.64
N ASN A 206 -6.35 -21.83 -19.77
CA ASN A 206 -5.30 -20.80 -19.81
C ASN A 206 -5.92 -19.41 -19.66
N ARG A 207 -5.63 -18.71 -18.57
CA ARG A 207 -6.26 -17.43 -18.21
C ARG A 207 -5.27 -16.42 -17.69
N THR A 208 -5.50 -15.15 -17.99
CA THR A 208 -4.92 -14.02 -17.28
C THR A 208 -5.97 -13.52 -16.28
N ILE A 209 -5.63 -13.50 -15.00
CA ILE A 209 -6.51 -13.06 -13.91
C ILE A 209 -5.99 -11.72 -13.39
N THR A 210 -6.85 -10.72 -13.39
CA THR A 210 -6.52 -9.38 -12.92
C THR A 210 -7.13 -9.13 -11.55
N LEU A 211 -6.28 -8.88 -10.56
CA LEU A 211 -6.67 -8.66 -9.16
C LEU A 211 -6.37 -7.22 -8.74
N LYS A 212 -7.24 -6.64 -7.91
CA LYS A 212 -7.00 -5.38 -7.20
C LYS A 212 -6.99 -5.59 -5.69
N ALA A 213 -6.21 -4.79 -4.97
CA ALA A 213 -6.30 -4.75 -3.52
C ALA A 213 -7.61 -4.08 -3.10
N ILE A 214 -8.23 -4.65 -2.08
CA ILE A 214 -9.35 -4.07 -1.36
C ILE A 214 -9.03 -4.08 0.14
N PRO A 215 -9.62 -3.17 0.93
CA PRO A 215 -9.58 -3.30 2.39
C PRO A 215 -10.09 -4.69 2.79
N PRO A 216 -9.36 -5.44 3.65
CA PRO A 216 -9.84 -6.71 4.17
C PRO A 216 -11.20 -6.55 4.85
N ILE A 217 -12.09 -7.51 4.62
CA ILE A 217 -13.41 -7.52 5.25
C ILE A 217 -13.27 -8.12 6.65
N GLU A 218 -13.57 -7.33 7.67
CA GLU A 218 -13.62 -7.82 9.05
C GLU A 218 -14.96 -8.53 9.33
N PRO A 219 -14.95 -9.75 9.89
CA PRO A 219 -16.17 -10.43 10.30
C PRO A 219 -16.90 -9.64 11.40
N SER A 220 -18.16 -9.29 11.18
CA SER A 220 -18.96 -8.52 12.15
C SER A 220 -19.16 -9.25 13.49
N LEU A 221 -19.07 -10.58 13.50
CA LEU A 221 -19.27 -11.44 14.67
C LEU A 221 -17.98 -12.17 15.08
N GLY A 222 -16.83 -11.85 14.48
CA GLY A 222 -15.55 -12.51 14.79
C GLY A 222 -15.63 -14.04 14.74
N GLU A 223 -15.14 -14.68 15.80
CA GLU A 223 -15.15 -16.14 15.99
C GLU A 223 -16.56 -16.71 16.27
N GLU A 224 -17.50 -15.87 16.67
CA GLU A 224 -18.88 -16.27 17.01
C GLU A 224 -19.77 -16.43 15.78
N GLU A 225 -19.25 -16.28 14.55
CA GLU A 225 -20.04 -16.40 13.32
C GLU A 225 -20.69 -17.80 13.20
N PRO A 226 -22.03 -17.92 13.36
CA PRO A 226 -22.67 -19.23 13.41
C PRO A 226 -22.82 -19.86 12.03
N LEU A 227 -22.78 -19.05 10.95
CA LEU A 227 -23.03 -19.52 9.59
C LEU A 227 -21.74 -19.95 8.89
N ALA A 228 -21.62 -21.25 8.60
CA ALA A 228 -20.45 -21.83 7.95
C ALA A 228 -20.09 -21.17 6.61
N TRP A 229 -21.08 -20.84 5.78
CA TRP A 229 -20.84 -20.18 4.50
C TRP A 229 -20.29 -18.75 4.67
N ARG A 230 -20.74 -17.99 5.68
CA ARG A 230 -20.22 -16.65 5.98
C ARG A 230 -18.77 -16.72 6.44
N ARG A 231 -18.44 -17.66 7.34
CA ARG A 231 -17.04 -17.92 7.74
C ARG A 231 -16.15 -18.18 6.53
N LYS A 232 -16.65 -18.96 5.56
CA LYS A 232 -15.90 -19.22 4.33
C LYS A 232 -15.72 -17.96 3.49
N VAL A 233 -16.77 -17.16 3.28
CA VAL A 233 -16.67 -15.88 2.55
C VAL A 233 -15.66 -14.93 3.20
N TYR A 234 -15.68 -14.78 4.53
CA TYR A 234 -14.70 -13.96 5.24
C TYR A 234 -13.27 -14.50 5.06
N SER A 235 -13.09 -15.82 5.18
CA SER A 235 -11.77 -16.45 4.95
C SER A 235 -11.25 -16.26 3.53
N LEU A 236 -12.14 -16.12 2.54
CA LEU A 236 -11.76 -15.85 1.15
C LEU A 236 -11.41 -14.37 0.96
N SER A 237 -12.08 -13.47 1.70
CA SER A 237 -11.93 -12.01 1.56
C SER A 237 -10.82 -11.43 2.45
N MET A 238 -10.30 -12.21 3.42
CA MET A 238 -9.26 -11.76 4.35
C MET A 238 -7.92 -11.45 3.67
N ASN A 239 -7.68 -12.01 2.48
CA ASN A 239 -6.51 -11.69 1.66
C ASN A 239 -6.54 -10.24 1.13
N GLY A 240 -7.67 -9.54 1.26
CA GLY A 240 -7.87 -8.18 0.76
C GLY A 240 -7.60 -8.06 -0.74
N LEU A 241 -7.99 -9.06 -1.53
CA LEU A 241 -7.87 -9.08 -2.98
C LEU A 241 -9.22 -9.35 -3.63
N MET A 242 -9.45 -8.73 -4.77
CA MET A 242 -10.66 -8.90 -5.57
C MET A 242 -10.30 -9.04 -7.05
N ILE A 243 -10.89 -10.03 -7.70
CA ILE A 243 -10.77 -10.27 -9.14
C ILE A 243 -11.68 -9.30 -9.87
N THR A 244 -11.07 -8.54 -10.76
CA THR A 244 -11.75 -7.52 -11.58
C THR A 244 -11.99 -7.97 -13.00
N GLU A 245 -11.15 -8.88 -13.50
CA GLU A 245 -11.18 -9.31 -14.89
C GLU A 245 -10.54 -10.69 -15.02
N VAL A 246 -11.07 -11.50 -15.94
CA VAL A 246 -10.51 -12.79 -16.32
C VAL A 246 -10.57 -12.89 -17.84
N THR A 247 -9.40 -12.96 -18.48
CA THR A 247 -9.29 -13.02 -19.94
C THR A 247 -8.57 -14.30 -20.38
N PRO A 248 -8.82 -14.79 -21.61
CA PRO A 248 -8.01 -15.85 -22.19
C PRO A 248 -6.54 -15.45 -22.25
N LEU A 249 -5.64 -16.33 -21.79
CA LEU A 249 -4.21 -16.09 -21.91
C LEU A 249 -3.81 -16.04 -23.38
N THR A 250 -3.41 -14.87 -23.84
CA THR A 250 -2.92 -14.68 -25.21
C THR A 250 -1.41 -14.92 -25.21
N ILE A 251 -0.99 -16.09 -25.68
CA ILE A 251 0.42 -16.34 -25.96
C ILE A 251 0.76 -15.51 -27.19
N LYS A 252 1.49 -14.39 -27.02
CA LYS A 252 2.03 -13.67 -28.17
C LYS A 252 3.00 -14.63 -28.89
N PRO A 253 2.80 -14.89 -30.20
CA PRO A 253 3.69 -15.74 -30.97
C PRO A 253 5.10 -15.16 -31.05
#